data_AF-A0A1G8V5C6-F1
#
_entry.id   AF-A0A1G8V5C6-F1
#
_cell.length_a   1.000
_cell.length_b   1.000
_cell.length_c   1.000
_cell.angle_alpha   90.00
_cell.angle_beta   90.00
_cell.angle_gamma   90.00
#
_symmetry.space_group_name_H-M   'P 1'
#
loop_
_entity.id
_entity.type
_entity.pdbx_description
1 polymer ?
#
loop_
_entity_poly.entity_id
_entity_poly.type
_entity_poly.pdbx_seq_one_letter_code
_entity_poly.pdbx_strand_id
1 'polypeptide(L)'
;MRIYTAGHYDYALETFLEMLKKAGVTEVMDVRAFPNSKKHPQYNQTALREWLEAHGVDVKHIVVNHQDKIEIVPHELGQWGAMPIIEDDGEVMYPVKDD
;
A
#
# COMPACT_ATOMS: atom_id res chain seq x y z
N MET A 1 8.73 -16.14 13.02
CA MET A 1 7.96 -15.34 12.04
C MET A 1 6.48 -15.65 12.22
N ARG A 2 5.61 -14.64 12.35
CA ARG A 2 4.15 -14.82 12.40
C ARG A 2 3.57 -14.26 11.11
N ILE A 3 2.68 -15.01 10.48
CA ILE A 3 2.01 -14.60 9.24
C ILE A 3 0.53 -14.44 9.56
N TYR A 4 -0.04 -13.32 9.11
CA TYR A 4 -1.46 -13.01 9.20
C TYR A 4 -2.03 -12.90 7.79
N THR A 5 -3.33 -13.13 7.67
CA THR A 5 -4.09 -12.80 6.46
C THR A 5 -5.04 -11.66 6.77
N ALA A 6 -5.14 -10.70 5.86
CA ALA A 6 -6.03 -9.55 6.00
C ALA A 6 -6.72 -9.29 4.66
N GLY A 7 -8.04 -9.15 4.69
CA GLY A 7 -8.82 -8.67 3.56
C GLY A 7 -9.22 -7.22 3.81
N HIS A 8 -9.13 -6.37 2.79
CA HIS A 8 -9.44 -4.96 2.92
C HIS A 8 -10.94 -4.61 2.82
N TYR A 9 -11.76 -5.51 2.26
CA TYR A 9 -13.19 -5.30 1.97
C TYR A 9 -13.46 -3.85 1.49
N ASP A 10 -14.33 -3.11 2.17
CA ASP A 10 -14.58 -1.67 1.98
C ASP A 10 -14.08 -0.82 3.18
N TYR A 11 -13.19 -1.36 4.01
CA TYR A 11 -12.66 -0.64 5.17
C TYR A 11 -11.97 0.65 4.75
N ALA A 12 -12.17 1.73 5.50
CA ALA A 12 -11.30 2.90 5.43
C ALA A 12 -9.83 2.50 5.71
N LEU A 13 -8.86 3.24 5.16
CA LEU A 13 -7.45 2.91 5.31
C LEU A 13 -7.00 2.97 6.78
N GLU A 14 -7.56 3.90 7.54
CA GLU A 14 -7.35 4.08 8.97
C GLU A 14 -7.78 2.84 9.76
N THR A 15 -8.95 2.30 9.44
CA THR A 15 -9.46 1.05 10.04
C THR A 15 -8.53 -0.11 9.72
N PHE A 16 -8.06 -0.20 8.47
CA PHE A 16 -7.12 -1.24 8.07
C PHE A 16 -5.78 -1.12 8.81
N LEU A 17 -5.23 0.08 8.94
CA LEU A 17 -4.01 0.36 9.70
C LEU A 17 -4.17 -0.01 11.17
N GLU A 18 -5.29 0.33 11.80
CA GLU A 18 -5.55 -0.05 13.18
C GLU A 18 -5.54 -1.57 13.36
N MET A 19 -6.11 -2.33 12.42
CA MET A 19 -6.08 -3.78 12.45
C MET A 19 -4.64 -4.31 12.39
N LEU A 20 -3.82 -3.75 11.50
CA LEU A 20 -2.40 -4.10 11.39
C LEU A 20 -1.64 -3.78 12.68
N LYS A 21 -1.82 -2.57 13.23
CA LYS A 21 -1.18 -2.13 14.48
C LYS A 21 -1.59 -3.01 15.67
N LYS A 22 -2.89 -3.33 15.81
CA LYS A 22 -3.40 -4.23 16.85
C LYS A 22 -2.79 -5.64 16.76
N ALA A 23 -2.51 -6.11 15.55
CA ALA A 23 -1.83 -7.39 15.33
C ALA A 23 -0.29 -7.32 15.45
N GLY A 24 0.29 -6.12 15.60
CA GLY A 24 1.73 -5.91 15.63
C GLY A 24 2.40 -6.15 14.26
N VAL A 25 1.68 -5.93 13.17
CA VAL A 25 2.18 -6.08 11.80
C VAL A 25 2.95 -4.83 11.39
N THR A 26 4.17 -5.02 10.90
CA THR A 26 5.06 -3.95 10.40
C THR A 26 5.32 -4.03 8.90
N GLU A 27 4.89 -5.12 8.24
CA GLU A 27 5.11 -5.36 6.82
C GLU A 27 3.88 -6.03 6.19
N VAL A 28 3.44 -5.51 5.04
CA VAL A 28 2.33 -6.03 4.25
C VAL A 28 2.86 -6.57 2.92
N MET A 29 2.61 -7.85 2.67
CA MET A 29 2.81 -8.48 1.37
C MET A 29 1.50 -8.42 0.58
N ASP A 30 1.41 -7.51 -0.39
CA ASP A 30 0.31 -7.49 -1.34
C ASP A 30 0.46 -8.68 -2.30
N VAL A 31 -0.56 -9.52 -2.39
CA VAL A 31 -0.60 -10.71 -3.26
C VAL A 31 -1.64 -10.56 -4.38
N ARG A 32 -2.25 -9.39 -4.52
CA ARG A 32 -3.32 -9.17 -5.49
C ARG A 32 -2.75 -9.15 -6.91
N ALA A 33 -3.34 -9.93 -7.81
CA ALA A 33 -2.98 -9.93 -9.23
C ALA A 33 -3.37 -8.60 -9.93
N PHE A 34 -4.50 -8.00 -9.51
CA PHE A 34 -5.00 -6.73 -10.03
C PHE A 34 -5.21 -5.74 -8.88
N PRO A 35 -4.14 -5.11 -8.36
CA PRO A 35 -4.18 -4.26 -7.18
C PRO A 35 -4.75 -2.85 -7.44
N ASN A 36 -5.52 -2.65 -8.52
CA ASN A 36 -6.12 -1.36 -8.89
C ASN A 36 -7.63 -1.52 -9.12
N SER A 37 -8.43 -0.67 -8.49
CA SER A 37 -9.89 -0.69 -8.52
C SER A 37 -10.44 0.72 -8.67
N LYS A 38 -11.41 0.89 -9.59
CA LYS A 38 -12.17 2.15 -9.70
C LYS A 38 -13.11 2.38 -8.52
N LYS A 39 -13.59 1.29 -7.90
CA LYS A 39 -14.54 1.36 -6.78
C LYS A 39 -13.86 1.68 -5.45
N HIS A 40 -12.62 1.21 -5.28
CA HIS A 40 -11.85 1.37 -4.04
C HIS A 40 -10.46 1.95 -4.36
N PRO A 41 -10.40 3.21 -4.84
CA PRO A 41 -9.15 3.82 -5.29
C PRO A 41 -8.11 3.98 -4.17
N GLN A 42 -8.53 4.05 -2.90
CA GLN A 42 -7.63 4.08 -1.74
C GLN A 42 -6.81 2.80 -1.59
N TYR A 43 -7.29 1.67 -2.14
CA TYR A 43 -6.56 0.41 -2.19
C TYR A 43 -5.84 0.18 -3.52
N ASN A 44 -5.78 1.19 -4.40
CA ASN A 44 -4.89 1.13 -5.56
C ASN A 44 -3.46 0.93 -5.09
N GLN A 45 -2.68 0.21 -5.89
CA GLN A 45 -1.35 -0.24 -5.51
C GLN A 45 -0.48 0.91 -4.97
N THR A 46 -0.40 2.01 -5.71
CA THR A 46 0.39 3.19 -5.34
C THR A 46 -0.16 3.86 -4.07
N ALA A 47 -1.47 4.17 -4.05
CA ALA A 47 -2.11 4.84 -2.92
C ALA A 47 -1.96 4.06 -1.61
N LEU A 48 -2.21 2.75 -1.64
CA LEU A 48 -2.10 1.89 -0.47
C LEU A 48 -0.65 1.82 0.04
N ARG A 49 0.32 1.68 -0.86
CA ARG A 49 1.74 1.58 -0.51
C ARG A 49 2.23 2.84 0.16
N GLU A 50 2.05 3.98 -0.50
CA GLU A 50 2.53 5.25 0.01
C GLU A 50 1.87 5.61 1.33
N TRP A 51 0.56 5.37 1.44
CA TRP A 51 -0.16 5.65 2.68
C TRP A 51 0.29 4.74 3.83
N LEU A 52 0.50 3.45 3.61
CA LEU A 52 0.99 2.55 4.66
C LEU A 52 2.46 2.85 5.05
N GLU A 53 3.32 3.14 4.08
CA GLU A 53 4.73 3.49 4.34
C GLU A 53 4.86 4.81 5.10
N ALA A 54 4.05 5.81 4.75
CA ALA A 54 3.93 7.06 5.51
C ALA A 54 3.56 6.81 6.98
N HIS A 55 2.83 5.72 7.26
CA HIS A 55 2.42 5.33 8.61
C HIS A 55 3.30 4.24 9.24
N GLY A 56 4.50 3.99 8.68
CA GLY A 56 5.51 3.09 9.24
C GLY A 56 5.24 1.61 9.01
N VAL A 57 4.48 1.26 7.97
CA VAL A 57 4.24 -0.13 7.55
C VAL A 57 4.82 -0.34 6.15
N ASP A 58 5.83 -1.20 6.04
CA ASP A 58 6.48 -1.52 4.76
C ASP A 58 5.52 -2.29 3.85
N VAL A 59 5.48 -1.97 2.55
CA VAL A 59 4.60 -2.67 1.61
C VAL A 59 5.37 -3.24 0.43
N LYS A 60 5.25 -4.55 0.20
CA LYS A 60 5.91 -5.27 -0.90
C LYS A 60 4.86 -5.94 -1.79
N HIS A 61 5.05 -5.94 -3.11
CA HIS A 61 4.15 -6.65 -4.03
C HIS A 61 4.79 -7.98 -4.38
N ILE A 62 4.06 -9.07 -4.21
CA ILE A 62 4.42 -10.35 -4.78
C ILE A 62 3.78 -10.44 -6.16
N VAL A 63 4.60 -10.45 -7.20
CA VAL A 63 4.17 -10.60 -8.60
C VAL A 63 4.76 -11.89 -9.18
N VAL A 64 4.03 -12.49 -10.12
CA VAL A 64 4.55 -13.58 -10.94
C VAL A 64 4.85 -12.99 -12.31
N ASN A 65 6.09 -13.09 -12.75
CA ASN A 65 6.50 -12.59 -14.06
C ASN A 65 6.10 -13.56 -15.19
N HIS A 66 6.37 -13.20 -16.45
CA HIS A 66 5.98 -14.03 -17.60
C HIS A 66 6.65 -15.42 -17.63
N GLN A 67 7.71 -15.62 -16.84
CA GLN A 67 8.51 -16.85 -16.76
C GLN A 67 8.10 -17.71 -15.56
N ASP A 68 6.90 -17.46 -14.99
CA ASP A 68 6.38 -18.12 -13.79
C ASP A 68 7.28 -17.97 -12.54
N LYS A 69 8.15 -16.95 -12.53
CA LYS A 69 9.03 -16.66 -11.40
C LYS A 69 8.40 -15.62 -10.49
N ILE A 70 8.49 -15.89 -9.18
CA ILE A 70 8.06 -14.94 -8.14
C ILE A 70 9.09 -13.82 -8.01
N GLU A 71 8.61 -12.58 -8.13
CA GLU A 71 9.36 -11.37 -7.87
C GLU A 71 8.69 -10.57 -6.74
N ILE A 72 9.50 -10.10 -5.80
CA ILE A 72 9.06 -9.21 -4.73
C ILE A 72 9.47 -7.80 -5.15
N VAL A 73 8.49 -6.97 -5.45
CA VAL A 73 8.69 -5.57 -5.84
C VAL A 73 8.60 -4.72 -4.57
N PRO A 74 9.74 -4.20 -4.06
CA PRO A 74 9.70 -3.18 -3.01
C PRO A 74 9.12 -1.88 -3.57
N HIS A 75 8.62 -1.03 -2.69
CA HIS A 75 8.22 0.31 -3.05
C HIS A 75 9.15 1.33 -2.41
N GLU A 76 9.32 2.45 -3.13
CA GLU A 76 9.95 3.65 -2.63
C GLU A 76 8.99 4.81 -2.88
N LEU A 77 8.81 5.69 -1.89
CA LEU A 77 7.99 6.90 -2.05
C LEU A 77 8.44 7.69 -3.28
N GLY A 78 7.49 8.05 -4.17
CA GLY A 78 7.79 8.78 -5.40
C GLY A 78 8.34 7.93 -6.55
N GLN A 79 8.45 6.60 -6.42
CA GLN A 79 8.94 5.70 -7.48
C GLN A 79 8.18 5.81 -8.82
N TRP A 80 6.90 6.22 -8.79
CA TRP A 80 6.03 6.27 -9.98
C TRP A 80 5.43 7.65 -10.26
N GLY A 81 5.90 8.70 -9.59
CA GLY A 81 5.25 10.01 -9.68
C GLY A 81 5.88 11.06 -8.79
N ALA A 82 5.07 12.02 -8.35
CA ALA A 82 5.51 13.04 -7.41
C ALA A 82 5.57 12.46 -5.99
N MET A 83 6.49 12.99 -5.16
CA MET A 83 6.51 12.61 -3.75
C MET A 83 5.20 13.03 -3.08
N PRO A 84 4.53 12.13 -2.34
CA PRO A 84 3.38 12.52 -1.55
C PRO A 84 3.80 13.52 -0.46
N ILE A 85 2.95 14.52 -0.24
CA ILE A 85 3.03 15.41 0.91
C ILE A 85 2.26 14.73 2.03
N ILE A 86 2.93 14.49 3.15
CA ILE A 86 2.31 13.92 4.35
C ILE A 86 2.06 15.09 5.31
N GLU A 87 0.79 15.38 5.59
CA GLU A 87 0.42 16.39 6.58
C GLU A 87 0.59 15.85 8.01
N ASP A 88 0.60 16.75 9.00
CA ASP A 88 0.81 16.41 10.41
C ASP A 88 -0.28 15.47 10.99
N ASP A 89 -1.42 15.38 10.32
CA ASP A 89 -2.55 14.50 10.67
C ASP A 89 -2.51 13.12 9.97
N GLY A 90 -1.50 12.87 9.14
CA GLY A 90 -1.36 11.65 8.35
C GLY A 90 -2.11 11.65 7.02
N GLU A 91 -2.71 12.78 6.62
CA GLU A 91 -3.30 12.91 5.28
C GLU A 91 -2.19 12.88 4.21
N VAL A 92 -2.38 12.01 3.22
CA VAL A 92 -1.42 11.81 2.12
C VAL A 92 -1.96 12.51 0.89
N MET A 93 -1.35 13.66 0.58
CA MET A 93 -1.72 14.51 -0.53
C MET A 93 -0.72 14.34 -1.68
N TYR A 94 -1.22 13.92 -2.84
CA TYR A 94 -0.43 13.97 -4.07
C TYR A 94 -0.42 15.40 -4.58
N PRO A 95 0.76 16.03 -4.80
CA PRO A 95 0.78 17.30 -5.48
C PRO A 95 0.19 17.10 -6.88
N VAL A 96 -0.79 17.95 -7.22
CA VAL A 96 -1.38 17.94 -8.56
C VAL A 96 -0.26 18.22 -9.54
N LYS A 97 -0.02 17.33 -10.51
CA LYS A 97 0.86 17.66 -11.63
C LYS A 97 0.21 18.82 -12.37
N ASP A 98 0.88 19.97 -12.38
CA ASP A 98 0.65 20.95 -13.44
C ASP A 98 1.09 20.27 -14.75
N ASP A 99 0.09 19.97 -15.60
CA ASP A 99 0.07 19.32 -16.92
C ASP A 99 1.40 18.83 -17.56
#